data_AF-A0A1Y4NQ37-F1
#
_entry.id   AF-A0A1Y4NQ37-F1
#
_cell.length_a   1.000
_cell.length_b   1.000
_cell.length_c   1.000
_cell.angle_alpha   90.00
_cell.angle_beta   90.00
_cell.angle_gamma   90.00
#
_symmetry.space_group_name_H-M   'P 1'
#
loop_
_entity.id
_entity.type
_entity.pdbx_description
1 polymer ?
#
loop_
_entity_poly.entity_id
_entity_poly.type
_entity_poly.pdbx_seq_one_letter_code
_entity_poly.pdbx_strand_id
1 'polypeptide(L)'
;MAQTVNVNFKLDSDVKKSMEQVCSELGLSMSAAFTIFAKKVGREKRIPFEVSVDPFYSESNIRYLEQKMADYKAGRLKLAEHELIEE
;
A
#
# COMPACT_ATOMS: atom_id res chain seq x y z
N MET A 1 -32.89 -10.11 11.57
CA MET A 1 -32.63 -8.66 11.64
C MET A 1 -31.12 -8.47 11.80
N ALA A 2 -30.50 -7.55 11.07
CA ALA A 2 -29.05 -7.31 11.23
C ALA A 2 -28.83 -6.56 12.55
N GLN A 3 -28.11 -7.17 13.49
CA GLN A 3 -27.73 -6.52 14.74
C GLN A 3 -26.58 -5.55 14.46
N THR A 4 -26.84 -4.26 14.60
CA THR A 4 -25.80 -3.24 14.48
C THR A 4 -24.94 -3.26 15.73
N VAL A 5 -23.64 -3.55 15.57
CA VAL A 5 -22.64 -3.54 16.63
C VAL A 5 -21.72 -2.34 16.41
N ASN A 6 -21.41 -1.60 17.48
CA ASN A 6 -20.50 -0.47 17.42
C ASN A 6 -19.05 -0.96 17.48
N VAL A 7 -18.18 -0.39 16.64
CA VAL A 7 -16.74 -0.68 16.62
C VAL A 7 -15.97 0.62 16.84
N ASN A 8 -15.12 0.64 17.87
CA ASN A 8 -14.30 1.79 18.23
C ASN A 8 -12.84 1.57 17.85
N PHE A 9 -12.23 2.55 17.19
CA PHE A 9 -10.81 2.55 16.82
C PHE A 9 -10.14 3.82 17.32
N LYS A 10 -8.87 3.70 17.73
CA LYS A 10 -8.01 4.86 17.99
C LYS A 10 -7.13 5.09 16.77
N LEU A 11 -7.17 6.31 16.26
CA LEU A 11 -6.32 6.76 15.16
C LEU A 11 -5.60 8.03 15.62
N ASP A 12 -4.42 8.24 15.07
CA ASP A 12 -3.74 9.53 15.19
C ASP A 12 -4.60 10.65 14.58
N SER A 13 -4.51 11.85 15.15
CA SER A 13 -5.33 12.99 14.73
C SER A 13 -5.09 13.38 13.28
N ASP A 14 -3.85 13.29 12.80
CA ASP A 14 -3.49 13.72 11.45
C ASP A 14 -3.93 12.69 10.42
N VAL A 15 -3.82 11.40 10.75
CA VAL A 15 -4.37 10.30 9.93
C VAL A 15 -5.89 10.45 9.78
N LYS A 16 -6.59 10.74 10.88
CA LYS A 16 -8.05 10.95 10.85
C LYS A 16 -8.43 12.12 9.93
N LYS A 17 -7.77 13.28 10.06
CA LYS A 17 -8.06 14.46 9.23
C LYS A 17 -7.84 14.19 7.75
N SER A 18 -6.71 13.56 7.40
CA SER A 18 -6.39 13.20 6.02
C SER A 18 -7.47 12.28 5.43
N MET A 19 -7.87 11.26 6.19
CA MET A 19 -8.90 10.32 5.76
C MET A 19 -10.29 10.97 5.63
N GLU A 20 -10.65 11.91 6.52
CA GLU A 20 -11.91 12.67 6.45
C GLU A 20 -11.99 13.54 5.19
N GLN A 21 -10.88 14.21 4.85
CA GLN A 21 -10.80 15.02 3.64
C GLN A 21 -11.04 14.17 2.39
N VAL A 22 -10.32 13.05 2.25
CA VAL A 22 -10.46 12.14 1.09
C VAL A 22 -11.88 11.57 1.01
N CYS A 23 -12.48 11.17 2.14
CA CYS A 23 -13.86 10.68 2.15
C CYS A 23 -14.84 11.76 1.68
N SER A 24 -14.65 13.01 2.10
CA SER A 24 -15.46 14.14 1.66
C SER A 24 -15.36 14.41 0.16
N GLU A 25 -14.14 14.38 -0.40
CA GLU A 25 -13.90 14.54 -1.84
C GLU A 25 -14.56 13.41 -2.67
N LEU A 26 -14.62 12.20 -2.12
CA LEU A 26 -15.30 11.05 -2.71
C LEU A 26 -16.84 11.04 -2.48
N GLY A 27 -17.38 12.02 -1.74
CA GLY A 27 -18.80 12.06 -1.39
C GLY A 27 -19.24 10.97 -0.41
N LEU A 28 -18.32 10.46 0.41
CA LEU A 28 -18.54 9.39 1.37
C LEU A 28 -18.38 9.89 2.81
N SER A 29 -19.17 9.34 3.73
CA SER A 29 -18.89 9.49 5.15
C SER A 29 -17.80 8.49 5.60
N MET A 30 -17.11 8.82 6.68
CA MET A 30 -16.11 7.92 7.29
C MET A 30 -16.70 6.53 7.58
N SER A 31 -17.92 6.49 8.16
CA SER A 31 -18.63 5.25 8.44
C SER A 31 -18.97 4.46 7.18
N ALA A 32 -19.31 5.13 6.07
CA ALA A 32 -19.57 4.47 4.79
C ALA A 32 -18.29 3.84 4.23
N ALA A 33 -17.17 4.56 4.27
CA ALA A 33 -15.86 4.06 3.84
C ALA A 33 -15.44 2.81 4.63
N PHE A 34 -15.55 2.85 5.97
CA PHE A 34 -15.27 1.67 6.81
C PHE A 34 -16.24 0.51 6.55
N THR A 35 -17.52 0.79 6.28
CA THR A 35 -18.50 -0.25 5.93
C THR A 35 -18.13 -0.94 4.61
N ILE A 36 -17.69 -0.17 3.61
CA ILE A 36 -17.21 -0.72 2.33
C ILE A 36 -15.99 -1.60 2.57
N PHE A 37 -15.01 -1.12 3.34
CA PHE A 37 -13.82 -1.88 3.71
C PHE A 37 -14.20 -3.21 4.40
N ALA A 38 -15.03 -3.16 5.44
CA ALA A 38 -15.45 -4.34 6.19
C ALA A 38 -16.19 -5.36 5.31
N LYS A 39 -17.08 -4.90 4.42
CA LYS A 39 -17.77 -5.77 3.45
C LYS A 39 -16.79 -6.42 2.47
N LYS A 40 -15.82 -5.66 1.96
CA LYS A 40 -14.80 -6.15 1.02
C LYS A 40 -13.91 -7.21 1.68
N VAL A 41 -13.42 -6.95 2.89
CA VAL A 41 -12.65 -7.92 3.70
C VAL A 41 -13.47 -9.17 4.00
N GLY A 42 -14.71 -9.01 4.46
CA GLY A 42 -15.58 -10.13 4.80
C GLY A 42 -15.91 -11.04 3.60
N ARG A 43 -16.05 -10.45 2.41
CA ARG A 43 -16.33 -11.14 1.15
C ARG A 43 -15.10 -11.83 0.56
N GLU A 44 -13.95 -11.14 0.55
CA GLU A 44 -12.73 -11.64 -0.12
C GLU A 44 -11.78 -12.37 0.82
N LYS A 45 -12.09 -12.42 2.13
CA LYS A 45 -11.30 -13.09 3.17
C LYS A 45 -9.83 -12.63 3.19
N ARG A 46 -9.58 -11.40 2.78
CA ARG A 46 -8.26 -10.75 2.74
C ARG A 46 -8.39 -9.25 2.92
N ILE A 47 -7.30 -8.59 3.27
CA ILE A 47 -7.24 -7.13 3.30
C ILE A 47 -7.21 -6.61 1.84
N PRO A 48 -8.08 -5.65 1.46
CA PRO A 48 -8.21 -5.15 0.09
C PRO A 48 -7.14 -4.13 -0.30
N PHE A 49 -5.94 -4.31 0.23
CA PHE A 49 -4.71 -3.61 -0.13
C PHE A 49 -3.56 -4.54 0.24
N GLU A 50 -2.41 -4.32 -0.37
CA GLU A 50 -1.23 -5.10 -0.06
C GLU A 50 -0.74 -4.78 1.35
N VAL A 51 -0.67 -5.81 2.19
CA VAL A 51 -0.07 -5.71 3.52
C VAL A 51 1.20 -6.54 3.48
N SER A 52 2.30 -5.88 3.16
CA SER A 52 3.61 -6.49 3.09
C SER A 52 4.54 -5.80 4.08
N VAL A 53 5.32 -6.59 4.81
CA VAL A 53 6.55 -6.12 5.47
C VAL A 53 7.63 -6.20 4.39
N ASP A 54 7.50 -5.38 3.35
CA ASP A 54 8.22 -5.61 2.10
C ASP A 54 9.74 -5.52 2.31
N PRO A 55 10.49 -6.63 2.19
CA PRO A 55 11.95 -6.59 2.26
C PRO A 55 12.55 -5.81 1.09
N PHE A 56 11.82 -5.62 -0.01
CA PHE A 56 12.28 -4.91 -1.20
C PHE A 56 12.50 -3.42 -0.92
N TYR A 57 11.66 -2.75 -0.14
CA TYR A 57 11.91 -1.35 0.27
C TYR A 57 12.70 -1.24 1.58
N SER A 58 13.37 -2.31 2.02
CA SER A 58 14.29 -2.22 3.16
C SER A 58 15.45 -1.26 2.87
N GLU A 59 15.95 -0.56 3.90
CA GLU A 59 17.07 0.38 3.73
C GLU A 59 18.28 -0.26 3.05
N SER A 60 18.56 -1.54 3.34
CA SER A 60 19.65 -2.29 2.71
C SER A 60 19.43 -2.49 1.22
N ASN A 61 18.21 -2.84 0.80
CA ASN A 61 17.91 -3.04 -0.61
C ASN A 61 17.87 -1.70 -1.36
N ILE A 62 17.33 -0.63 -0.75
CA ILE A 62 17.38 0.72 -1.33
C ILE A 62 18.83 1.18 -1.55
N ARG A 63 19.71 1.04 -0.55
CA ARG A 63 21.14 1.36 -0.71
C ARG A 63 21.80 0.55 -1.82
N TYR A 64 21.47 -0.73 -1.93
CA TYR A 64 21.98 -1.58 -3.01
C TYR A 64 21.54 -1.06 -4.39
N LEU A 65 20.27 -0.70 -4.55
CA LEU A 65 19.74 -0.14 -5.78
C LEU A 65 20.36 1.21 -6.13
N GLU A 66 20.54 2.10 -5.14
CA GLU A 66 21.23 3.39 -5.32
C GLU A 66 22.67 3.20 -5.79
N GLN A 67 23.40 2.25 -5.19
CA GLN A 67 24.76 1.92 -5.60
C GLN A 67 24.80 1.40 -7.04
N LYS A 68 23.88 0.50 -7.41
CA LYS A 68 23.76 -0.01 -8.78
C LYS A 68 23.44 1.10 -9.78
N MET A 69 22.57 2.03 -9.41
CA MET A 69 22.24 3.21 -10.22
C MET A 69 23.46 4.11 -10.43
N ALA A 70 24.27 4.32 -9.39
CA ALA A 70 25.50 5.10 -9.48
C ALA A 70 26.54 4.41 -10.37
N ASP A 71 26.71 3.10 -10.23
CA ASP A 71 27.63 2.31 -11.07
C ASP A 71 27.17 2.25 -12.53
N TYR A 72 25.86 2.20 -12.78
CA TYR A 72 25.29 2.32 -14.12
C TYR A 72 25.62 3.68 -14.74
N LYS A 73 25.35 4.78 -14.02
CA LYS A 73 25.66 6.15 -14.48
C LYS A 73 27.15 6.37 -14.72
N ALA A 74 28.01 5.71 -13.92
CA ALA A 74 29.45 5.76 -14.08
C ALA A 74 30.00 4.80 -15.16
N GLY A 75 29.14 4.01 -15.83
CA GLY A 75 29.56 3.04 -16.84
C GLY A 75 30.35 1.84 -16.29
N ARG A 76 30.29 1.59 -14.97
CA ARG A 76 31.02 0.51 -14.28
C ARG A 76 30.17 -0.74 -14.09
N LEU A 77 28.86 -0.63 -14.30
CA LEU A 77 27.95 -1.74 -14.11
C LEU A 77 28.11 -2.76 -15.23
N LYS A 78 28.47 -3.99 -14.88
CA LYS A 78 28.46 -5.12 -15.82
C LYS A 78 27.02 -5.50 -16.13
N LEU A 79 26.62 -5.29 -17.38
CA LEU A 79 25.33 -5.70 -17.90
C LEU A 79 25.46 -7.11 -18.49
N ALA A 80 24.43 -7.92 -18.32
CA ALA A 80 24.28 -9.18 -19.02
C ALA A 80 23.10 -9.01 -19.99
N GLU A 81 23.34 -9.31 -21.26
CA GLU A 81 22.26 -9.36 -22.25
C GLU A 81 21.44 -10.63 -22.01
N HIS A 82 20.12 -10.51 -22.07
CA HIS A 82 19.20 -11.63 -22.04
C HIS A 82 18.29 -11.57 -23.26
N GLU A 83 17.88 -12.73 -23.78
CA GLU A 83 16.88 -12.77 -24.83
C GLU A 83 15.52 -12.30 -24.31
N LEU A 84 14.68 -11.79 -25.20
CA LEU A 84 13.31 -11.42 -24.86
C LEU A 84 12.60 -12.64 -24.28
N ILE A 85 11.94 -12.46 -23.13
CA ILE A 85 11.10 -13.49 -22.54
C ILE A 85 9.85 -13.58 -23.43
N GLU A 86 9.73 -14.64 -24.22
CA GLU A 86 8.50 -14.98 -24.94
C GLU A 86 7.46 -15.51 -23.92
N GLU A 87 6.17 -15.17 -24.12
CA GLU A 87 5.04 -15.52 -23.25
C GLU A 87 4.82 -17.03 -23.06
#